data_AF-A0A954MB06-F1
#
_entry.id   AF-A0A954MB06-F1
#
_cell.length_a   1.000
_cell.length_b   1.000
_cell.length_c   1.000
_cell.angle_alpha   90.00
_cell.angle_beta   90.00
_cell.angle_gamma   90.00
#
_symmetry.space_group_name_H-M   'P 1'
#
loop_
_entity.id
_entity.type
_entity.pdbx_description
1 polymer ?
#
loop_
_entity_poly.entity_id
_entity_poly.type
_entity_poly.pdbx_seq_one_letter_code
_entity_poly.pdbx_strand_id
1 'polypeptide(L)'
;MTDFDERLKRAIDRGQKARAAEGQAEGQKQASEEELRRIHSQLRLSLSEHIEGCLRKLCDHFPGFEYSTVMNETGWGARITRDDINLVRGAQRNLYSRLEMLVRPFSDAHIVEVTTKGTIRNRESLNRNHFRFLVEADLAALKDVVDGIAIEFAEQYSADH
;
A
#
# COMPACT_ATOMS: atom_id res chain seq x y z
N MET A 1 3.15 26.05 61.69
CA MET A 1 2.67 25.66 60.35
C MET A 1 1.98 24.31 60.51
N THR A 2 0.75 24.19 60.02
CA THR A 2 -0.15 23.06 60.31
C THR A 2 0.13 21.88 59.39
N ASP A 3 0.04 20.65 59.93
CA ASP A 3 0.15 19.36 59.20
C ASP A 3 -0.71 19.31 57.92
N PHE A 4 -1.82 20.05 57.90
CA PHE A 4 -2.72 20.16 56.77
C PHE A 4 -2.08 20.83 55.54
N ASP A 5 -1.33 21.93 55.71
CA ASP A 5 -0.74 22.69 54.60
C ASP A 5 0.36 21.87 53.90
N GLU A 6 1.14 21.11 54.65
CA GLU A 6 2.15 20.19 54.08
C GLU A 6 1.50 19.04 53.32
N ARG A 7 0.42 18.48 53.86
CA ARG A 7 -0.33 17.39 53.20
C ARG A 7 -1.02 17.87 51.92
N LEU A 8 -1.56 19.09 51.91
CA LEU A 8 -2.18 19.70 50.75
C LEU A 8 -1.15 19.97 49.64
N LYS A 9 0.02 20.52 49.99
CA LYS A 9 1.11 20.78 49.03
C LYS A 9 1.61 19.49 48.37
N ARG A 10 1.81 18.42 49.16
CA ARG A 10 2.18 17.09 48.64
C ARG A 10 1.09 16.47 47.74
N ALA A 11 -0.18 16.74 47.99
CA ALA A 11 -1.27 16.27 47.14
C ALA A 11 -1.28 16.98 45.78
N ILE A 12 -1.08 18.31 45.77
CA ILE A 12 -0.98 19.12 44.55
C ILE A 12 0.23 18.72 43.72
N ASP A 13 1.41 18.57 44.34
CA ASP A 13 2.63 18.16 43.64
C ASP A 13 2.51 16.75 43.03
N ARG A 14 1.80 15.84 43.70
CA ARG A 14 1.51 14.50 43.16
C ARG A 14 0.56 14.57 41.96
N GLY A 15 -0.48 15.39 42.02
CA GLY A 15 -1.41 15.59 40.90
C GLY A 15 -0.75 16.24 39.68
N GLN A 16 0.14 17.21 39.89
CA GLN A 16 0.90 17.85 38.81
C GLN A 16 1.92 16.90 38.17
N LYS A 17 2.61 16.08 38.97
CA LYS A 17 3.53 15.04 38.45
C LYS A 17 2.80 13.94 37.68
N ALA A 18 1.62 13.51 38.13
CA ALA A 18 0.80 12.54 37.41
C ALA A 18 0.34 13.09 36.05
N ARG A 19 -0.19 14.32 36.00
CA ARG A 19 -0.57 14.97 34.73
C ARG A 19 0.61 15.20 33.79
N ALA A 20 1.78 15.57 34.32
CA ALA A 20 2.98 15.77 33.51
C ALA A 20 3.50 14.45 32.92
N ALA A 21 3.45 13.35 33.70
CA ALA A 21 3.83 12.02 33.23
C ALA A 21 2.84 11.47 32.18
N GLU A 22 1.54 11.69 32.37
CA GLU A 22 0.50 11.34 31.38
C GLU A 22 0.69 12.14 30.09
N GLY A 23 0.87 13.47 30.16
CA GLY A 23 1.11 14.30 28.98
C GLY A 23 2.40 13.97 28.24
N GLN A 24 3.46 13.54 28.94
CA GLN A 24 4.71 13.08 28.32
C GLN A 24 4.54 11.72 27.63
N ALA A 25 3.79 10.79 28.22
CA ALA A 25 3.50 9.49 27.62
C ALA A 25 2.58 9.60 26.40
N GLU A 26 1.56 10.47 26.47
CA GLU A 26 0.68 10.79 25.33
C GLU A 26 1.48 11.44 24.19
N GLY A 27 2.34 12.42 24.52
CA GLY A 27 3.20 13.10 23.55
C GLY A 27 4.23 12.18 22.89
N GLN A 28 4.82 11.23 23.63
CA GLN A 28 5.73 10.23 23.06
C GLN A 28 5.03 9.25 22.12
N LYS A 29 3.79 8.83 22.45
CA LYS A 29 2.99 7.95 21.58
C LYS A 29 2.53 8.67 20.31
N GLN A 30 2.04 9.90 20.44
CA GLN A 30 1.63 10.71 19.29
C GLN A 30 2.82 11.00 18.36
N ALA A 31 3.99 11.35 18.92
CA ALA A 31 5.21 11.54 18.14
C ALA A 31 5.65 10.25 17.41
N SER A 32 5.47 9.08 18.05
CA SER A 32 5.76 7.79 17.41
C SER A 32 4.79 7.49 16.26
N GLU A 33 3.53 7.88 16.35
CA GLU A 33 2.55 7.60 15.31
C GLU A 33 2.64 8.57 14.13
N GLU A 34 2.95 9.83 14.38
CA GLU A 34 3.27 10.81 13.33
C GLU A 34 4.48 10.36 12.50
N GLU A 35 5.51 9.79 13.14
CA GLU A 35 6.67 9.25 12.42
C GLU A 35 6.29 8.04 11.55
N LEU A 36 5.47 7.12 12.06
CA LEU A 36 4.99 5.97 11.26
C LEU A 36 4.14 6.44 10.07
N ARG A 37 3.29 7.45 10.24
CA ARG A 37 2.54 8.07 9.14
C ARG A 37 3.47 8.72 8.11
N ARG A 38 4.56 9.33 8.55
CA ARG A 38 5.59 9.91 7.67
C ARG A 38 6.29 8.84 6.86
N ILE A 39 6.78 7.78 7.51
CA ILE A 39 7.44 6.62 6.87
C ILE A 39 6.50 6.00 5.84
N HIS A 40 5.25 5.72 6.21
CA HIS A 40 4.25 5.17 5.29
C HIS A 40 4.03 6.08 4.08
N SER A 41 3.91 7.39 4.30
CA SER A 41 3.69 8.35 3.21
C SER A 41 4.84 8.36 2.20
N GLN A 42 6.09 8.26 2.67
CA GLN A 42 7.28 8.19 1.82
C GLN A 42 7.34 6.87 1.03
N LEU A 43 7.13 5.74 1.71
CA LEU A 43 7.09 4.42 1.07
C LEU A 43 5.98 4.35 0.02
N ARG A 44 4.78 4.80 0.38
CA ARG A 44 3.62 4.81 -0.52
C ARG A 44 3.90 5.60 -1.78
N LEU A 45 4.42 6.83 -1.67
CA LEU A 45 4.74 7.66 -2.84
C LEU A 45 5.73 6.94 -3.75
N SER A 46 6.84 6.46 -3.18
CA SER A 46 7.91 5.78 -3.91
C SER A 46 7.44 4.50 -4.60
N LEU A 47 6.55 3.75 -3.95
CA LEU A 47 5.99 2.51 -4.49
C LEU A 47 4.92 2.78 -5.54
N SER A 48 4.06 3.78 -5.36
CA SER A 48 3.08 4.13 -6.37
C SER A 48 3.77 4.58 -7.67
N GLU A 49 4.78 5.44 -7.59
CA GLU A 49 5.55 5.87 -8.77
C GLU A 49 6.24 4.70 -9.47
N HIS A 50 6.79 3.76 -8.69
CA HIS A 50 7.43 2.56 -9.23
C HIS A 50 6.43 1.63 -9.93
N ILE A 51 5.26 1.41 -9.32
CA ILE A 51 4.14 0.67 -9.92
C ILE A 51 3.73 1.30 -11.26
N GLU A 52 3.52 2.63 -11.29
CA GLU A 52 3.18 3.34 -12.52
C GLU A 52 4.24 3.10 -13.61
N GLY A 53 5.52 3.18 -13.25
CA GLY A 53 6.64 2.94 -14.16
C GLY A 53 6.65 1.52 -14.74
N CYS A 54 6.46 0.50 -13.90
CA CYS A 54 6.44 -0.90 -14.34
C CYS A 54 5.26 -1.20 -15.26
N LEU A 55 4.07 -0.68 -14.93
CA LEU A 55 2.87 -0.90 -15.74
C LEU A 55 2.93 -0.17 -17.09
N ARG A 56 3.55 1.02 -17.17
CA ARG A 56 3.80 1.70 -18.45
C ARG A 56 4.75 0.89 -19.33
N LYS A 57 5.84 0.36 -18.77
CA LYS A 57 6.76 -0.52 -19.52
C LYS A 57 6.05 -1.78 -20.04
N LEU A 58 5.12 -2.35 -19.27
CA LEU A 58 4.30 -3.46 -19.75
C LEU A 58 3.47 -3.06 -20.98
N CYS A 59 2.84 -1.88 -20.98
CA CYS A 59 2.13 -1.36 -22.15
C CYS A 59 3.04 -1.18 -23.37
N ASP A 60 4.30 -0.75 -23.17
CA ASP A 60 5.27 -0.58 -24.27
C ASP A 60 5.64 -1.94 -24.92
N HIS A 61 5.69 -3.01 -24.14
CA HIS A 61 6.01 -4.37 -24.61
C HIS A 61 4.80 -5.15 -25.11
N PHE A 62 3.60 -4.87 -24.59
CA PHE A 62 2.35 -5.54 -24.98
C PHE A 62 1.35 -4.50 -25.52
N PRO A 63 1.40 -4.19 -26.84
CA PRO A 63 0.49 -3.24 -27.45
C PRO A 63 -0.97 -3.62 -27.24
N GLY A 64 -1.84 -2.62 -27.03
CA GLY A 64 -3.27 -2.82 -26.78
C GLY A 64 -3.65 -2.84 -25.29
N PHE A 65 -2.69 -2.86 -24.37
CA PHE A 65 -2.98 -2.52 -22.97
C PHE A 65 -3.11 -1.01 -22.80
N GLU A 66 -4.23 -0.59 -22.22
CA GLU A 66 -4.51 0.77 -21.83
C GLU A 66 -4.08 1.00 -20.39
N TYR A 67 -3.28 2.04 -20.16
CA TYR A 67 -2.79 2.44 -18.84
C TYR A 67 -3.76 3.41 -18.16
N SER A 68 -3.94 3.25 -16.85
CA SER A 68 -4.68 4.19 -16.00
C SER A 68 -4.03 4.29 -14.61
N THR A 69 -3.86 5.52 -14.10
CA THR A 69 -3.48 5.77 -12.70
C THR A 69 -4.71 5.55 -11.81
N VAL A 70 -4.52 4.90 -10.66
CA VAL A 70 -5.58 4.64 -9.68
C VAL A 70 -5.24 5.39 -8.38
N MET A 71 -6.12 6.32 -8.01
CA MET A 71 -6.06 7.04 -6.73
C MET A 71 -7.48 7.12 -6.16
N ASN A 72 -7.75 6.30 -5.17
CA ASN A 72 -9.05 6.24 -4.51
C ASN A 72 -8.91 5.77 -3.06
N GLU A 73 -10.03 5.56 -2.37
CA GLU A 73 -10.07 5.07 -0.99
C GLU A 73 -9.41 3.70 -0.81
N THR A 74 -9.30 2.91 -1.88
CA THR A 74 -8.68 1.59 -1.84
C THR A 74 -7.16 1.65 -1.94
N GLY A 75 -6.57 2.73 -2.44
CA GLY A 75 -5.11 2.90 -2.51
C GLY A 75 -4.63 3.75 -3.68
N TRP A 76 -3.30 3.73 -3.87
CA TRP A 76 -2.58 4.48 -4.90
C TRP A 76 -1.70 3.54 -5.73
N GLY A 77 -1.71 3.70 -7.04
CA GLY A 77 -0.90 2.91 -7.96
C GLY A 77 -1.45 3.00 -9.38
N ALA A 78 -1.47 1.89 -10.09
CA ALA A 78 -1.93 1.86 -11.47
C ALA A 78 -2.66 0.57 -11.84
N ARG A 79 -3.33 0.66 -12.98
CA ARG A 79 -4.03 -0.44 -13.63
C ARG A 79 -3.76 -0.39 -15.13
N ILE A 80 -3.49 -1.54 -15.72
CA ILE A 80 -3.52 -1.76 -17.16
C ILE A 80 -4.66 -2.71 -17.52
N THR A 81 -5.34 -2.45 -18.62
CA THR A 81 -6.46 -3.28 -19.11
C THR A 81 -6.35 -3.48 -20.61
N ARG A 82 -6.79 -4.64 -21.10
CA ARG A 82 -6.87 -4.96 -22.52
C ARG A 82 -8.10 -5.80 -22.80
N ASP A 83 -8.86 -5.38 -23.80
CA ASP A 83 -9.99 -6.13 -24.35
C ASP A 83 -9.59 -6.71 -25.71
N ASP A 84 -9.58 -8.04 -25.81
CA ASP A 84 -9.36 -8.76 -27.07
C ASP A 84 -10.69 -9.37 -27.57
N ILE A 85 -10.91 -9.34 -28.88
CA ILE A 85 -12.07 -10.01 -29.51
C ILE A 85 -11.58 -11.32 -30.12
N ASN A 86 -12.12 -12.44 -29.66
CA ASN A 86 -11.86 -13.74 -30.26
C ASN A 86 -13.10 -14.22 -31.05
N LEU A 87 -12.97 -14.36 -32.37
CA LEU A 87 -14.02 -14.91 -33.23
C LEU A 87 -13.85 -16.43 -33.34
N VAL A 88 -14.67 -17.18 -32.60
CA VAL A 88 -14.69 -18.64 -32.68
C VAL A 88 -16.00 -19.06 -33.36
N ARG A 89 -15.92 -19.58 -34.60
CA ARG A 89 -17.02 -20.21 -35.37
C ARG A 89 -18.42 -19.63 -35.09
N GLY A 90 -18.59 -18.32 -35.31
CA GLY A 90 -19.88 -17.63 -35.22
C GLY A 90 -20.26 -17.10 -33.83
N ALA A 91 -19.48 -17.37 -32.79
CA ALA A 91 -19.62 -16.75 -31.47
C ALA A 91 -18.47 -15.76 -31.21
N GLN A 92 -18.81 -14.50 -30.95
CA GLN A 92 -17.86 -13.49 -30.51
C GLN A 92 -17.62 -13.67 -29.01
N ARG A 93 -16.38 -13.96 -28.60
CA ARG A 93 -16.01 -14.02 -27.19
C ARG A 93 -15.07 -12.86 -26.88
N ASN A 94 -15.51 -11.97 -25.99
CA ASN A 94 -14.67 -10.90 -25.47
C ASN A 94 -13.74 -11.49 -24.40
N LEU A 95 -12.44 -11.24 -24.53
CA LEU A 95 -11.41 -11.66 -23.61
C LEU A 95 -10.89 -10.42 -22.89
N TYR A 96 -11.02 -10.40 -21.57
CA TYR A 96 -10.54 -9.31 -20.73
C TYR A 96 -9.23 -9.71 -20.04
N SER A 97 -8.23 -8.84 -20.13
CA SER A 97 -7.01 -8.94 -19.33
C SER A 97 -6.77 -7.66 -18.56
N ARG A 98 -6.29 -7.78 -17.33
CA ARG A 98 -6.02 -6.66 -16.42
C ARG A 98 -4.87 -7.00 -15.48
N LEU A 99 -4.07 -5.99 -15.16
CA LEU A 99 -3.23 -5.99 -13.96
C LEU A 99 -3.49 -4.68 -13.20
N GLU A 100 -3.78 -4.77 -11.91
CA GLU A 100 -3.86 -3.65 -11.00
C GLU A 100 -2.97 -3.90 -9.78
N MET A 101 -2.20 -2.88 -9.42
CA MET A 101 -1.36 -2.89 -8.24
C MET A 101 -1.56 -1.60 -7.46
N LEU A 102 -1.89 -1.71 -6.17
CA LEU A 102 -2.19 -0.55 -5.32
C LEU A 102 -1.47 -0.66 -3.98
N VAL A 103 -0.90 0.45 -3.52
CA VAL A 103 -0.47 0.63 -2.14
C VAL A 103 -1.66 1.08 -1.29
N ARG A 104 -1.93 0.36 -0.20
CA ARG A 104 -3.07 0.64 0.69
C ARG A 104 -2.86 1.91 1.52
N PRO A 105 -3.93 2.53 2.03
CA PRO A 105 -3.83 3.62 3.00
C PRO A 105 -3.17 3.17 4.31
N PHE A 106 -2.57 4.15 4.99
CA PHE A 106 -2.05 3.96 6.34
C PHE A 106 -3.18 3.46 7.25
N SER A 107 -2.86 2.50 8.10
CA SER A 107 -3.79 1.88 9.04
C SER A 107 -3.13 1.65 10.39
N ASP A 108 -3.94 1.39 11.41
CA ASP A 108 -3.48 1.15 12.79
C ASP A 108 -2.64 -0.14 12.93
N ALA A 109 -2.60 -0.98 11.89
CA ALA A 109 -1.70 -2.12 11.82
C ALA A 109 -0.23 -1.71 11.59
N HIS A 110 0.04 -0.43 11.26
CA HIS A 110 1.38 0.10 11.03
C HIS A 110 2.17 -0.70 9.97
N ILE A 111 1.48 -1.04 8.88
CA ILE A 111 2.05 -1.76 7.74
C ILE A 111 2.05 -0.90 6.49
N VAL A 112 2.96 -1.19 5.58
CA VAL A 112 2.84 -0.88 4.16
C VAL A 112 2.36 -2.14 3.44
N GLU A 113 1.34 -2.02 2.60
CA GLU A 113 0.72 -3.14 1.89
C GLU A 113 0.56 -2.82 0.40
N VAL A 114 1.08 -3.70 -0.46
CA VAL A 114 0.87 -3.71 -1.91
C VAL A 114 -0.14 -4.81 -2.24
N THR A 115 -1.27 -4.44 -2.83
CA THR A 115 -2.32 -5.35 -3.28
C THR A 115 -2.21 -5.56 -4.78
N THR A 116 -2.45 -6.78 -5.24
CA THR A 116 -2.35 -7.16 -6.67
C THR A 116 -3.60 -7.88 -7.11
N LYS A 117 -4.15 -7.46 -8.26
CA LYS A 117 -5.24 -8.14 -8.96
C LYS A 117 -4.90 -8.29 -10.44
N GLY A 118 -4.77 -9.52 -10.89
CA GLY A 118 -4.42 -9.90 -12.26
C GLY A 118 -5.47 -10.83 -12.86
N THR A 119 -5.87 -10.52 -14.07
CA THR A 119 -6.76 -11.35 -14.90
C THR A 119 -6.14 -11.46 -16.29
N ILE A 120 -6.11 -12.67 -16.85
CA ILE A 120 -5.65 -12.92 -18.21
C ILE A 120 -6.76 -13.70 -18.93
N ARG A 121 -7.26 -13.16 -20.03
CA ARG A 121 -8.30 -13.79 -20.88
C ARG A 121 -9.51 -14.30 -20.05
N ASN A 122 -10.04 -13.46 -19.16
CA ASN A 122 -11.13 -13.73 -18.21
C ASN A 122 -10.83 -14.74 -17.08
N ARG A 123 -9.58 -15.17 -16.92
CA ARG A 123 -9.16 -16.05 -15.81
C ARG A 123 -8.38 -15.22 -14.79
N GLU A 124 -8.75 -15.31 -13.51
CA GLU A 124 -7.95 -14.73 -12.43
C GLU A 124 -6.58 -15.44 -12.40
N SER A 125 -5.51 -14.68 -12.58
CA SER A 125 -4.14 -15.19 -12.63
C SER A 125 -3.31 -14.76 -11.41
N LEU A 126 -3.62 -13.59 -10.85
CA LEU A 126 -2.96 -13.05 -9.66
C LEU A 126 -4.01 -12.46 -8.71
N ASN A 127 -3.97 -12.86 -7.45
CA ASN A 127 -4.76 -12.24 -6.39
C ASN A 127 -4.03 -12.44 -5.06
N ARG A 128 -3.20 -11.45 -4.70
CA ARG A 128 -2.35 -11.54 -3.51
C ARG A 128 -2.00 -10.17 -2.96
N ASN A 129 -1.76 -10.14 -1.66
CA ASN A 129 -1.30 -8.97 -0.93
C ASN A 129 0.08 -9.21 -0.37
N HIS A 130 0.95 -8.21 -0.44
CA HIS A 130 2.26 -8.22 0.17
C HIS A 130 2.35 -7.10 1.19
N PHE A 131 2.68 -7.43 2.44
CA PHE A 131 2.81 -6.43 3.50
C PHE A 131 4.11 -6.56 4.28
N ARG A 132 4.51 -5.42 4.87
CA ARG A 132 5.63 -5.30 5.82
C ARG A 132 5.25 -4.32 6.91
N PHE A 133 5.67 -4.59 8.14
CA PHE A 133 5.60 -3.60 9.21
C PHE A 133 6.49 -2.40 8.85
N LEU A 134 6.01 -1.19 9.10
CA LEU A 134 6.71 0.04 8.72
C LEU A 134 8.10 0.15 9.34
N VAL A 135 8.31 -0.43 10.52
CA VAL A 135 9.60 -0.45 11.23
C VAL A 135 10.62 -1.40 10.62
N GLU A 136 10.18 -2.35 9.79
CA GLU A 136 11.01 -3.35 9.08
C GLU A 136 10.97 -3.16 7.56
N ALA A 137 10.21 -2.18 7.08
CA ALA A 137 9.94 -2.00 5.67
C ALA A 137 11.20 -1.45 4.96
N ASP A 138 11.80 -2.30 4.13
CA ASP A 138 12.85 -1.90 3.21
C ASP A 138 12.24 -1.55 1.84
N LEU A 139 12.52 -0.33 1.36
CA LEU A 139 11.97 0.16 0.11
C LEU A 139 12.46 -0.64 -1.10
N ALA A 140 13.72 -1.09 -1.10
CA ALA A 140 14.27 -1.85 -2.22
C ALA A 140 13.59 -3.22 -2.35
N ALA A 141 13.47 -3.95 -1.24
CA ALA A 141 12.75 -5.23 -1.21
C ALA A 141 11.28 -5.09 -1.64
N LEU A 142 10.61 -3.99 -1.28
CA LEU A 142 9.23 -3.73 -1.71
C LEU A 142 9.14 -3.43 -3.22
N LYS A 143 10.15 -2.77 -3.80
CA LYS A 143 10.24 -2.57 -5.26
C LYS A 143 10.51 -3.89 -5.99
N ASP A 144 11.37 -4.76 -5.45
CA ASP A 144 11.62 -6.09 -6.02
C ASP A 144 10.34 -6.93 -6.08
N VAL A 145 9.47 -6.80 -5.06
CA VAL A 145 8.14 -7.42 -5.08
C VAL A 145 7.29 -6.88 -6.22
N VAL A 146 7.28 -5.56 -6.43
CA VAL A 146 6.52 -4.92 -7.53
C VAL A 146 7.05 -5.39 -8.89
N ASP A 147 8.37 -5.45 -9.05
CA ASP A 147 9.02 -5.92 -10.27
C ASP A 147 8.69 -7.39 -10.56
N GLY A 148 8.77 -8.24 -9.53
CA GLY A 148 8.41 -9.66 -9.63
C GLY A 148 6.96 -9.87 -10.06
N ILE A 149 6.02 -9.06 -9.56
CA ILE A 149 4.60 -9.12 -9.97
C ILE A 149 4.44 -8.74 -11.44
N ALA A 150 5.09 -7.67 -11.89
CA ALA A 150 5.02 -7.23 -13.29
C ALA A 150 5.62 -8.27 -14.25
N ILE A 151 6.75 -8.87 -13.87
CA ILE A 151 7.40 -9.95 -14.64
C ILE A 151 6.52 -11.20 -14.68
N GLU A 152 6.01 -11.67 -13.54
CA GLU A 152 5.15 -12.85 -13.48
C GLU A 152 3.89 -12.67 -14.35
N PHE A 153 3.27 -11.47 -14.31
CA PHE A 153 2.14 -11.17 -15.19
C PHE A 153 2.53 -11.22 -16.67
N ALA A 154 3.68 -10.66 -17.04
CA ALA A 154 4.17 -10.69 -18.43
C ALA A 154 4.44 -12.12 -18.92
N GLU A 155 5.06 -12.96 -18.08
CA GLU A 155 5.32 -14.37 -18.36
C GLU A 155 4.02 -15.15 -18.56
N GLN A 156 3.08 -15.01 -17.63
CA GLN A 156 1.77 -15.67 -17.71
C GLN A 156 0.99 -15.20 -18.94
N TYR A 157 0.97 -13.90 -19.23
CA TYR A 157 0.26 -13.35 -20.38
C TYR A 157 0.85 -13.83 -21.72
N SER A 158 2.18 -13.96 -21.78
CA SER A 158 2.88 -14.46 -22.97
C SER A 158 2.68 -15.96 -23.18
N ALA A 159 2.65 -16.74 -22.10
CA ALA A 159 2.42 -18.19 -22.16
C ALA A 159 0.97 -18.53 -22.55
N ASP A 160 0.02 -17.70 -22.12
CA ASP A 160 -1.38 -17.84 -22.50
C ASP A 160 -1.69 -17.25 -23.88
N HIS A 161 -0.73 -16.63 -24.60
CA HIS A 161 -0.97 -15.96 -25.88
C HIS A 161 -1.21 -16.93 -27.05
#